data_AF-A0A2E7UFP5-F1
#
_entry.id   AF-A0A2E7UFP5-F1
#
_cell.length_a   1.000
_cell.length_b   1.000
_cell.length_c   1.000
_cell.angle_alpha   90.00
_cell.angle_beta   90.00
_cell.angle_gamma   90.00
#
_symmetry.space_group_name_H-M   'P 1'
#
loop_
_entity.id
_entity.type
_entity.pdbx_description
1 polymer ?
#
loop_
_entity_poly.entity_id
_entity_poly.type
_entity_poly.pdbx_seq_one_letter_code
_entity_poly.pdbx_strand_id
1 'polypeptide(L)'
;MLPLSLQKEFREMRKIVLIGLAGLAAGFALPAAAQTAPAPKINFVSNETVQPTPADEGPPTGDVPICKQGEEDNCINSWEANRTGNRPINYWPGRPASEIDEPLPVDQPDR
;
A
#
# COMPACT_ATOMS: atom_id res chain seq x y z
N MET A 1 -11.01 -56.06 -24.80
CA MET A 1 -12.35 -55.50 -25.10
C MET A 1 -12.98 -55.07 -23.78
N LEU A 2 -12.93 -53.76 -23.46
CA LEU A 2 -13.59 -53.22 -22.27
C LEU A 2 -15.11 -53.09 -22.53
N PRO A 3 -15.98 -53.35 -21.53
CA PRO A 3 -17.43 -53.30 -21.71
C PRO A 3 -17.90 -51.88 -22.05
N LEU A 4 -18.84 -51.79 -23.00
CA LEU A 4 -19.41 -50.53 -23.53
C LEU A 4 -19.99 -49.60 -22.45
N SER A 5 -20.35 -50.14 -21.28
CA SER A 5 -20.87 -49.38 -20.12
C SER A 5 -19.81 -48.46 -19.50
N LEU A 6 -18.54 -48.90 -19.45
CA LEU A 6 -17.45 -48.11 -18.88
C LEU A 6 -17.06 -46.92 -19.79
N GLN A 7 -17.26 -47.04 -21.11
CA GLN A 7 -16.96 -45.98 -22.08
C GLN A 7 -17.97 -44.81 -22.05
N LYS A 8 -19.16 -45.02 -21.48
CA LYS A 8 -20.20 -43.99 -21.35
C LYS A 8 -19.94 -43.10 -20.13
N GLU A 9 -19.54 -43.70 -19.01
CA GLU A 9 -19.13 -43.02 -17.78
C GLU A 9 -17.92 -42.10 -18.01
N PHE A 10 -16.90 -42.56 -18.75
CA PHE A 10 -15.73 -41.74 -19.08
C PHE A 10 -16.03 -40.57 -20.01
N ARG A 11 -17.08 -40.67 -20.85
CA ARG A 11 -17.51 -39.59 -21.75
C ARG A 11 -18.30 -38.50 -21.03
N GLU A 12 -19.07 -38.85 -20.01
CA GLU A 12 -19.76 -37.88 -19.16
C GLU A 12 -18.82 -37.24 -18.13
N MET A 13 -17.90 -38.02 -17.52
CA MET A 13 -16.86 -37.45 -16.65
C MET A 13 -15.98 -36.43 -17.39
N ARG A 14 -15.69 -36.62 -18.68
CA ARG A 14 -14.93 -35.66 -19.49
C ARG A 14 -15.68 -34.35 -19.81
N LYS A 15 -17.01 -34.35 -19.75
CA LYS A 15 -17.81 -33.13 -19.93
C LYS A 15 -17.88 -32.29 -18.65
N ILE A 16 -17.87 -32.95 -17.49
CA ILE A 16 -17.93 -32.28 -16.18
C ILE A 16 -16.58 -31.61 -15.82
N VAL A 17 -15.47 -32.07 -16.38
CA VAL A 17 -14.12 -31.48 -16.12
C VAL A 17 -13.87 -30.17 -16.89
N LEU A 18 -14.72 -29.79 -17.85
CA LEU A 18 -14.48 -28.62 -18.72
C LEU A 18 -15.36 -27.39 -18.41
N ILE A 19 -16.14 -27.40 -17.33
CA ILE A 19 -17.01 -26.28 -16.98
C ILE A 19 -16.62 -25.71 -15.62
N GLY A 20 -15.91 -24.58 -15.66
CA GLY A 20 -16.08 -23.51 -14.68
C GLY A 20 -15.09 -23.47 -13.52
N LEU A 21 -13.88 -23.00 -13.78
CA LEU A 21 -13.03 -22.33 -12.77
C LEU A 21 -12.16 -21.25 -13.44
N ALA A 22 -12.82 -20.37 -14.21
CA ALA A 22 -12.25 -19.10 -14.65
C ALA A 22 -13.05 -17.99 -13.97
N GLY A 23 -12.73 -17.69 -12.72
CA GLY A 23 -13.48 -16.69 -11.94
C GLY A 23 -12.88 -16.35 -10.59
N LEU A 24 -11.57 -16.52 -10.40
CA LEU A 24 -10.90 -16.20 -9.14
C LEU A 24 -9.60 -15.42 -9.43
N ALA A 25 -9.75 -14.22 -9.97
CA ALA A 25 -8.65 -13.26 -10.15
C ALA A 25 -9.11 -11.79 -10.09
N ALA A 26 -10.05 -11.46 -9.21
CA ALA A 26 -10.49 -10.08 -8.98
C ALA A 26 -10.31 -9.64 -7.52
N GLY A 27 -9.23 -10.10 -6.86
CA GLY A 27 -8.98 -9.81 -5.44
C GLY A 27 -7.58 -9.31 -5.10
N PHE A 28 -6.68 -9.19 -6.08
CA PHE A 28 -5.40 -8.52 -5.83
C PHE A 28 -5.56 -7.04 -6.15
N ALA A 29 -5.65 -6.26 -5.07
CA ALA A 29 -5.67 -4.81 -5.07
C ALA A 29 -4.60 -4.25 -6.02
N LEU A 30 -5.04 -3.55 -7.06
CA LEU A 30 -4.20 -2.72 -7.91
C LEU A 30 -4.22 -1.30 -7.32
N PRO A 31 -3.16 -0.80 -6.68
CA PRO A 31 -2.90 0.64 -6.69
C PRO A 31 -2.41 0.99 -8.10
N ALA A 32 -3.30 0.89 -9.10
CA ALA A 32 -3.00 1.24 -10.49
C ALA A 32 -3.94 2.31 -11.04
N ALA A 33 -4.86 2.83 -10.24
CA ALA A 33 -5.67 3.98 -10.61
C ALA A 33 -4.85 5.29 -10.72
N ALA A 34 -3.66 5.35 -10.09
CA ALA A 34 -2.75 6.49 -10.25
C ALA A 34 -2.03 6.51 -11.61
N GLN A 35 -1.68 5.34 -12.17
CA GLN A 35 -0.99 5.25 -13.46
C GLN A 35 -1.90 5.16 -14.70
N THR A 36 -3.22 5.01 -14.53
CA THR A 36 -4.19 5.05 -15.65
C THR A 36 -4.91 6.38 -15.80
N ALA A 37 -4.73 7.31 -14.86
CA ALA A 37 -5.05 8.70 -15.12
C ALA A 37 -4.21 9.18 -16.32
N PRO A 38 -4.79 9.91 -17.29
CA PRO A 38 -3.98 10.58 -18.32
C PRO A 38 -2.87 11.34 -17.61
N ALA A 39 -1.62 11.06 -17.95
CA ALA A 39 -0.49 11.73 -17.33
C ALA A 39 -0.76 13.24 -17.37
N PRO A 40 -0.79 13.93 -16.21
CA PRO A 40 -1.03 15.37 -16.21
C PRO A 40 0.05 15.99 -17.10
N LYS A 41 -0.37 16.85 -18.04
CA LYS A 41 0.57 17.57 -18.90
C LYS A 41 1.40 18.49 -18.02
N ILE A 42 2.60 18.07 -17.64
CA ILE A 42 3.55 18.87 -16.86
C ILE A 42 4.08 19.97 -17.78
N ASN A 43 3.80 21.23 -17.44
CA ASN A 43 4.38 22.38 -18.12
C ASN A 43 5.51 22.93 -17.25
N PHE A 44 6.75 22.83 -17.72
CA PHE A 44 7.88 23.45 -17.06
C PHE A 44 7.81 24.96 -17.30
N VAL A 45 7.70 25.74 -16.23
CA VAL A 45 7.65 27.20 -16.25
C VAL A 45 8.73 27.75 -15.33
N SER A 46 9.26 28.92 -15.65
CA SER A 46 10.35 29.54 -14.89
C SER A 46 9.89 30.38 -13.69
N ASN A 47 8.57 30.55 -13.51
CA ASN A 47 7.96 31.34 -12.43
C ASN A 47 7.15 30.43 -11.49
N GLU A 48 6.85 30.90 -10.28
CA GLU A 48 6.03 30.18 -9.31
C GLU A 48 4.61 29.92 -9.84
N THR A 49 4.10 28.71 -9.62
CA THR A 49 2.72 28.33 -9.98
C THR A 49 2.08 27.57 -8.85
N VAL A 50 0.80 27.82 -8.62
CA VAL A 50 -0.01 27.03 -7.67
C VAL A 50 -0.37 25.71 -8.35
N GLN A 51 0.11 24.60 -7.80
CA GLN A 51 -0.30 23.28 -8.23
C GLN A 51 -1.64 22.94 -7.58
N PRO A 52 -2.71 22.67 -8.35
CA PRO A 52 -3.95 22.18 -7.77
C PRO A 52 -3.70 20.78 -7.20
N THR A 53 -3.74 20.66 -5.87
CA THR A 53 -3.80 19.37 -5.19
C THR A 53 -5.26 18.92 -5.10
N PRO A 54 -5.55 17.61 -5.01
CA PRO A 54 -6.87 17.13 -4.62
C PRO A 54 -7.35 17.85 -3.34
N ALA A 55 -8.67 18.01 -3.20
CA ALA A 55 -9.23 18.52 -1.96
C ALA A 55 -8.85 17.56 -0.82
N ASP A 56 -8.28 18.11 0.25
CA ASP A 56 -8.06 17.37 1.48
C ASP A 56 -9.43 16.96 2.04
N GLU A 57 -9.62 15.66 2.27
CA GLU A 57 -10.83 15.13 2.92
C GLU A 57 -10.91 15.57 4.39
N GLY A 58 -9.83 16.18 4.89
CA GLY A 58 -9.68 16.63 6.26
C GLY A 58 -9.38 15.46 7.19
N PRO A 59 -8.95 15.75 8.42
CA PRO A 59 -8.74 14.69 9.40
C PRO A 59 -10.08 13.98 9.67
N PRO A 60 -10.08 12.65 9.80
CA PRO A 60 -11.29 11.91 10.15
C PRO A 60 -11.90 12.46 11.45
N THR A 61 -13.22 12.58 11.49
CA THR A 61 -13.94 13.08 12.66
C THR A 61 -14.06 11.99 13.73
N GLY A 62 -13.49 12.20 14.91
CA GLY A 62 -13.55 11.27 16.05
C GLY A 62 -12.17 10.79 16.51
N ASP A 63 -12.14 9.82 17.42
CA ASP A 63 -10.90 9.19 17.85
C ASP A 63 -10.33 8.31 16.73
N VAL A 64 -9.06 8.53 16.38
CA VAL A 64 -8.35 7.74 15.37
C VAL A 64 -7.62 6.56 16.01
N PRO A 65 -7.54 5.39 15.34
CA PRO A 65 -6.78 4.27 15.86
C PRO A 65 -5.27 4.54 15.85
N ILE A 66 -4.50 3.76 16.60
CA ILE A 66 -3.02 3.79 16.51
C ILE A 66 -2.59 3.15 15.19
N CYS A 67 -1.66 3.79 14.48
CA CYS A 67 -1.13 3.30 13.21
C CYS A 67 -0.55 1.89 13.32
N LYS A 68 -0.90 1.01 12.37
CA LYS A 68 -0.23 -0.27 12.19
C LYS A 68 1.07 -0.09 11.41
N GLN A 69 1.87 -1.15 11.36
CA GLN A 69 3.10 -1.15 10.57
C GLN A 69 2.81 -0.91 9.09
N GLY A 70 3.40 0.14 8.52
CA GLY A 70 3.21 0.53 7.11
C GLY A 70 2.00 1.43 6.85
N GLU A 71 1.27 1.86 7.89
CA GLU A 71 0.24 2.90 7.79
C GLU A 71 0.84 4.25 8.20
N GLU A 72 0.51 5.30 7.45
CA GLU A 72 1.01 6.66 7.68
C GLU A 72 -0.14 7.67 7.87
N ASP A 73 -1.31 7.43 7.26
CA ASP A 73 -2.45 8.34 7.25
C ASP A 73 -3.63 7.85 8.10
N ASN A 74 -4.49 8.78 8.53
CA ASN A 74 -5.77 8.52 9.21
C ASN A 74 -5.66 7.72 10.53
N CYS A 75 -4.48 7.72 11.16
CA CYS A 75 -4.18 7.05 12.42
C CYS A 75 -3.23 7.90 13.27
N ILE A 76 -3.19 7.67 14.58
CA ILE A 76 -2.25 8.35 15.49
C ILE A 76 -0.94 7.57 15.59
N ASN A 77 0.18 8.29 15.55
CA ASN A 77 1.50 7.71 15.80
C ASN A 77 1.55 7.06 17.20
N SER A 78 2.09 5.84 17.30
CA SER A 78 2.12 5.07 18.56
C SER A 78 2.93 5.75 19.66
N TRP A 79 3.96 6.51 19.30
CA TRP A 79 4.75 7.27 20.25
C TRP A 79 3.94 8.42 20.88
N GLU A 80 3.17 9.14 20.08
CA GLU A 80 2.31 10.22 20.56
C GLU A 80 1.15 9.70 21.40
N ALA A 81 0.57 8.55 21.01
CA ALA A 81 -0.53 7.95 21.74
C ALA A 81 -0.12 7.37 23.10
N ASN A 82 0.95 6.56 23.13
CA ASN A 82 1.29 5.73 24.30
C ASN A 82 2.80 5.65 24.59
N ARG A 83 3.65 6.40 23.89
CA ARG A 83 5.12 6.32 23.99
C ARG A 83 5.66 4.91 23.73
N THR A 84 5.07 4.22 22.75
CA THR A 84 5.47 2.88 22.33
C THR A 84 6.00 2.89 20.90
N GLY A 85 6.89 1.94 20.58
CA GLY A 85 7.49 1.82 19.25
C GLY A 85 8.66 2.78 19.01
N ASN A 86 8.77 3.27 17.77
CA ASN A 86 9.86 4.14 17.35
C ASN A 86 9.72 5.53 17.96
N ARG A 87 10.75 5.97 18.68
CA ARG A 87 10.82 7.30 19.29
C ARG A 87 11.20 8.35 18.23
N PRO A 88 10.43 9.45 18.08
CA PRO A 88 10.81 10.60 17.28
C PRO A 88 12.15 11.19 17.74
N ILE A 89 12.96 11.61 16.76
CA ILE A 89 14.20 12.35 16.99
C ILE A 89 13.94 13.84 16.73
N ASN A 90 14.65 14.69 17.48
CA ASN A 90 14.55 16.16 17.37
C ASN A 90 15.55 16.74 16.37
N TYR A 91 16.44 15.91 15.82
CA TYR A 91 17.56 16.33 14.99
C TYR A 91 17.97 15.21 14.04
N TRP A 92 18.34 15.58 12.81
CA TRP A 92 18.93 14.66 11.84
C TRP A 92 20.46 14.82 11.80
N PRO A 93 21.27 13.75 11.90
CA PRO A 93 22.73 13.81 12.06
C PRO A 93 23.53 14.33 10.84
N GLY A 94 22.86 14.81 9.79
CA GLY A 94 23.49 15.43 8.62
C GLY A 94 24.12 14.46 7.61
N ARG A 95 23.90 13.14 7.76
CA ARG A 95 24.33 12.11 6.82
C ARG A 95 23.13 11.41 6.16
N PRO A 96 23.26 10.81 4.97
CA PRO A 96 22.17 10.07 4.35
C PRO A 96 21.68 8.92 5.22
N ALA A 97 20.37 8.63 5.20
CA ALA A 97 19.80 7.53 5.99
C ALA A 97 20.39 6.16 5.63
N SER A 98 20.84 5.99 4.39
CA SER A 98 21.49 4.76 3.90
C SER A 98 22.89 4.52 4.47
N GLU A 99 23.48 5.49 5.17
CA GLU A 99 24.83 5.39 5.74
C GLU A 99 24.84 5.33 7.27
N ILE A 100 23.67 5.17 7.89
CA ILE A 100 23.49 5.18 9.35
C ILE A 100 22.96 3.81 9.76
N ASP A 101 23.84 2.98 10.30
CA ASP A 101 23.49 1.66 10.84
C ASP A 101 23.31 1.72 12.38
N GLU A 102 23.80 2.79 13.00
CA GLU A 102 23.67 3.05 14.42
C GLU A 102 22.30 3.64 14.81
N PRO A 103 21.88 3.51 16.09
CA PRO A 103 20.70 4.20 16.59
C PRO A 103 20.81 5.72 16.41
N LEU A 104 19.74 6.33 15.89
CA LEU A 104 19.70 7.78 15.69
C LEU A 104 19.71 8.52 17.04
N PRO A 105 20.52 9.58 17.18
CA PRO A 105 20.52 10.41 18.38
C PRO A 105 19.19 11.14 18.47
N VAL A 106 18.60 11.13 19.68
CA VAL A 106 17.32 11.81 19.93
C VAL A 106 17.51 13.32 19.87
N ASP A 107 18.57 13.81 20.49
CA ASP A 107 18.90 15.22 20.59
C ASP A 107 20.23 15.48 19.90
N GLN A 108 20.43 16.74 19.46
CA GLN A 108 21.68 17.13 18.86
C GLN A 108 22.80 17.03 19.92
N PRO A 109 23.92 16.35 19.63
CA PRO A 109 25.07 16.36 20.52
C PRO A 109 25.59 17.79 20.64
N ASP A 110 25.93 18.20 21.87
CA ASP A 110 26.50 19.52 22.22
C ASP A 110 25.53 20.72 22.22
N ARG A 111 24.23 20.48 22.41
CA ARG A 111 23.23 21.53 22.67
C ARG A 111 22.91 21.69 24.15
#